data_AF-T0XWC7-F1
#
_entry.id   AF-T0XWC7-F1
#
_cell.length_a   1.000
_cell.length_b   1.000
_cell.length_c   1.000
_cell.angle_alpha   90.00
_cell.angle_beta   90.00
_cell.angle_gamma   90.00
#
_symmetry.space_group_name_H-M   'P 1'
#
loop_
_entity.id
_entity.type
_entity.pdbx_description
1 polymer ?
#
loop_
_entity_poly.entity_id
_entity_poly.type
_entity_poly.pdbx_seq_one_letter_code
_entity_poly.pdbx_strand_id
1 'polypeptide(L)' 'MAEDPYNNSHRLDTKKLSGTNHMYFRMRVGNYRIIYYLEEEMIRVVRIAIRSNAYSWLD' A
#
# COMPACT_ATOMS: atom_id res chain seq x y z
N MET A 1 16.17 -14.35 15.42
CA MET A 1 15.52 -13.43 14.46
C MET A 1 14.48 -12.65 15.26
N ALA A 2 14.48 -11.31 15.22
CA ALA A 2 13.52 -10.53 15.99
C ALA A 2 12.12 -10.68 15.37
N GLU A 3 11.12 -11.07 16.16
CA GLU A 3 9.72 -11.09 15.73
C GLU A 3 9.25 -9.66 15.49
N ASP A 4 8.60 -9.45 14.35
CA ASP A 4 7.91 -8.20 14.04
C ASP A 4 6.69 -8.07 14.98
N PRO A 5 6.67 -7.10 15.90
CA PRO A 5 5.59 -6.94 16.88
C PRO A 5 4.23 -6.59 16.24
N TYR A 6 4.17 -6.38 14.92
CA TYR A 6 2.95 -6.06 14.19
C TYR A 6 2.42 -7.22 13.32
N ASN A 7 3.06 -8.40 13.37
CA ASN A 7 2.75 -9.50 12.46
C ASN A 7 2.00 -10.67 13.14
N ASN A 8 0.78 -10.44 13.62
CA ASN A 8 -0.08 -11.52 14.15
C ASN A 8 -0.75 -12.39 13.07
N SER A 9 -0.58 -12.12 11.76
CA SER A 9 -1.27 -12.88 10.70
C SER A 9 -0.40 -13.38 9.53
N HIS A 10 0.91 -13.08 9.49
CA HIS A 10 1.82 -13.40 8.39
C HIS A 10 1.37 -12.92 6.99
N ARG A 11 0.28 -12.16 6.88
CA ARG A 11 -0.25 -11.68 5.60
C ARG A 11 0.01 -10.19 5.48
N LEU A 12 0.85 -9.85 4.52
CA LEU A 12 1.04 -8.49 4.03
C LEU A 12 -0.34 -7.89 3.76
N ASP A 13 -0.72 -6.85 4.51
CA ASP A 13 -2.03 -6.19 4.37
C ASP A 13 -2.04 -5.34 3.09
N THR A 14 -2.20 -6.02 1.97
CA THR A 14 -2.31 -5.44 0.64
C THR A 14 -3.74 -5.57 0.12
N LYS A 15 -4.22 -4.52 -0.54
CA LYS A 15 -5.52 -4.55 -1.22
C LYS A 15 -5.47 -3.71 -2.49
N LYS A 16 -6.11 -4.17 -3.56
CA LYS A 16 -6.39 -3.36 -4.77
C LYS A 16 -7.26 -2.15 -4.41
N LEU A 17 -6.95 -0.99 -4.98
CA LEU A 17 -7.79 0.20 -4.86
C LEU A 17 -9.01 0.09 -5.80
N SER A 18 -10.15 0.56 -5.32
CA SER A 18 -11.40 0.68 -6.08
C SER A 18 -11.60 2.12 -6.54
N GLY A 19 -12.31 2.31 -7.65
CA GLY A 19 -12.66 3.65 -8.14
C GLY A 19 -11.52 4.35 -8.88
N THR A 20 -10.47 3.63 -9.28
CA THR A 20 -9.33 4.16 -10.02
C THR A 20 -9.28 3.53 -11.41
N ASN A 21 -9.01 4.33 -12.45
CA ASN A 21 -8.84 3.81 -13.81
C ASN A 21 -7.56 2.97 -13.97
N HIS A 22 -6.58 3.17 -13.07
CA HIS A 22 -5.35 2.40 -13.03
C HIS A 22 -5.38 1.32 -11.95
N MET A 23 -4.64 0.22 -12.15
CA MET A 23 -4.57 -0.91 -11.19
C MET A 23 -3.60 -0.62 -10.05
N TYR A 24 -4.01 0.28 -9.14
CA TYR A 24 -3.26 0.55 -7.91
C TYR A 24 -3.56 -0.48 -6.81
N PHE A 25 -2.56 -0.70 -5.98
CA PHE A 25 -2.61 -1.48 -4.76
C PHE A 25 -2.17 -0.61 -3.58
N ARG A 26 -2.69 -0.92 -2.40
CA ARG A 26 -2.27 -0.30 -1.14
C ARG A 26 -1.76 -1.35 -0.18
N MET A 27 -0.57 -1.12 0.36
CA MET A 27 -0.04 -1.82 1.52
C MET A 27 -0.20 -0.96 2.79
N ARG A 28 -0.65 -1.55 3.90
CA ARG A 28 -0.72 -0.89 5.22
C ARG A 28 0.53 -1.18 6.02
N VAL A 29 1.19 -0.13 6.52
CA VAL A 29 2.35 -0.21 7.41
C VAL A 29 2.07 0.71 8.59
N GLY A 30 1.41 0.18 9.63
CA GLY A 30 0.89 0.96 10.75
C GLY A 30 0.02 2.16 10.29
N ASN A 31 0.45 3.38 10.63
CA ASN A 31 -0.24 4.61 10.24
C ASN A 31 0.08 5.11 8.82
N TYR A 32 0.95 4.43 8.08
CA TYR A 32 1.31 4.74 6.71
C TYR A 32 0.63 3.83 5.70
N ARG A 33 0.39 4.38 4.51
CA ARG A 33 -0.14 3.69 3.35
C ARG A 33 0.86 3.87 2.23
N ILE A 34 1.21 2.75 1.61
CA ILE A 34 2.06 2.72 0.42
C ILE A 34 1.15 2.39 -0.74
N ILE A 35 1.03 3.29 -1.70
CA ILE A 35 0.29 3.07 -2.95
C ILE A 35 1.29 2.72 -4.04
N TYR A 36 1.05 1.62 -4.73
CA TYR A 36 1.93 1.12 -5.77
C TYR A 36 1.15 0.44 -6.89
N TYR A 37 1.80 0.18 -8.01
CA TYR A 37 1.31 -0.70 -9.06
C TYR A 37 2.44 -1.62 -9.53
N LEU A 38 2.04 -2.68 -10.24
CA LEU A 38 2.97 -3.60 -10.88
C LEU A 38 3.12 -3.21 -12.34
N GLU A 39 4.36 -3.12 -12.81
CA GLU A 39 4.69 -2.93 -14.22
C GLU A 39 5.77 -3.95 -14.57
N GLU A 40 5.44 -4.88 -15.46
CA GLU A 40 6.30 -6.03 -15.81
C GLU A 40 6.72 -6.80 -14.54
N GLU A 41 8.00 -6.78 -14.19
CA GLU A 41 8.58 -7.42 -13.00
C GLU A 41 8.96 -6.39 -11.90
N MET A 42 8.47 -5.15 -12.01
CA MET A 42 8.78 -4.06 -11.10
C MET A 42 7.57 -3.62 -10.27
N ILE A 43 7.84 -3.31 -9.00
CA ILE A 43 6.91 -2.59 -8.12
C ILE A 43 7.24 -1.11 -8.20
N ARG A 44 6.30 -0.30 -8.68
CA ARG A 44 6.42 1.16 -8.67
C ARG A 44 5.62 1.76 -7.54
N VAL A 45 6.32 2.37 -6.58
CA VAL A 45 5.70 3.10 -5.49
C VAL A 45 5.32 4.49 -5.96
N VAL A 46 4.02 4.77 -5.96
CA VAL A 46 3.47 6.08 -6.34
C VAL A 46 3.51 7.04 -5.17
N ARG A 47 3.17 6.54 -3.98
CA ARG A 47 3.08 7.39 -2.80
C ARG A 47 3.29 6.60 -1.51
N ILE A 48 3.98 7.24 -0.57
CA ILE A 48 4.02 6.84 0.84
C ILE A 48 3.48 8.01 1.64
N ALA A 49 2.41 7.80 2.40
CA ALA A 49 1.78 8.87 3.16
C ALA A 49 1.04 8.35 4.39
N ILE A 50 0.84 9.23 5.36
CA ILE A 50 -0.05 8.98 6.50
C ILE A 50 -1.50 8.77 6.03
N ARG A 51 -2.29 8.05 6.84
CA ARG A 51 -3.70 7.70 6.53
C ARG A 51 -4.53 8.86 5.98
N SER A 52 -4.46 10.01 6.62
CA SER A 52 -5.29 11.17 6.31
C SER A 52 -5.00 11.77 4.93
N ASN A 53 -3.82 11.53 4.37
CA ASN A 53 -3.35 12.18 3.15
C ASN A 53 -3.08 11.18 2.00
N ALA A 54 -3.26 9.88 2.22
CA ALA A 54 -2.80 8.86 1.29
C ALA A 54 -3.51 8.87 -0.08
N TYR A 55 -4.72 9.42 -0.16
CA TYR A 55 -5.55 9.40 -1.37
C TYR A 55 -5.89 10.78 -1.93
N SER A 56 -5.26 11.85 -1.42
CA SER A 56 -5.57 13.25 -1.82
C SER A 56 -5.26 13.59 -3.29
N TRP A 57 -4.78 12.62 -4.05
CA TRP A 57 -4.26 12.72 -5.42
C TRP A 57 -4.99 11.79 -6.39
N LEU A 58 -5.89 10.96 -5.86
CA LEU A 58 -6.73 10.07 -6.64
C LEU A 58 -8.03 10.83 -6.89
N ASP A 59 -8.08 11.52 -8.03
CA ASP A 59 -9.30 12.08 -8.60
C ASP A 59 -10.22 10.96 -9.13
#